data_AF-A0A2J6JDF8-F1
#
_entry.id   AF-A0A2J6JDF8-F1
#
_cell.length_a   1.000
_cell.length_b   1.000
_cell.length_c   1.000
_cell.angle_alpha   90.00
_cell.angle_beta   90.00
_cell.angle_gamma   90.00
#
_symmetry.space_group_name_H-M   'P 1'
#
loop_
_entity.id
_entity.type
_entity.pdbx_description
1 polymer ?
#
loop_
_entity_poly.entity_id
_entity_poly.type
_entity_poly.pdbx_seq_one_letter_code
_entity_poly.pdbx_strand_id
1 'polypeptide(L)'
;MLSLADPAPFLTPRTRTEAVYHSRRPQQVALDDFPSHPCHLVIHVLRTGSRREIVTAIFSDAPSFLRIFRTPEVRFKTTSFQALRQAVISFWGEFGFEILPIKGADDVTKCQNKLLKLQERWLGDETGGATQEGSDPLSLRLEQALTVELVEEDNDNVSPAEQFVIDPARKYITYADPIDLLRLHYSHSVVTLNPQGGEKQECRAFVCALRQQGKVRLYAALYLLRDQRSLIYLPKRPPTNMETFLARYETALKFMDVCGFVMDELRLSRDPRERSNLLKNVVILKHQRPEVNV
;
A
#
# COMPACT_ATOMS: atom_id res chain seq x y z
N MET A 1 -22.47 -17.37 12.76
CA MET A 1 -22.29 -18.73 12.19
C MET A 1 -22.18 -18.59 10.68
N LEU A 2 -20.96 -18.53 10.15
CA LEU A 2 -20.70 -18.60 8.72
C LEU A 2 -20.55 -20.09 8.35
N SER A 3 -21.15 -20.47 7.23
CA SER A 3 -21.20 -21.85 6.73
C SER A 3 -19.80 -22.33 6.36
N LEU A 4 -19.36 -23.44 6.96
CA LEU A 4 -18.08 -24.15 6.74
C LEU A 4 -17.97 -24.84 5.37
N ALA A 5 -18.77 -24.43 4.39
CA ALA A 5 -18.93 -25.14 3.11
C ALA A 5 -18.71 -24.27 1.87
N ASP A 6 -18.07 -23.10 2.00
CA ASP A 6 -17.61 -22.40 0.80
C ASP A 6 -16.31 -23.05 0.30
N PRO A 7 -16.31 -23.69 -0.89
CA PRO A 7 -15.13 -24.31 -1.45
C PRO A 7 -14.04 -23.25 -1.61
N ALA A 8 -12.79 -23.65 -1.31
CA ALA A 8 -11.60 -22.82 -1.24
C ALA A 8 -11.71 -21.46 -1.97
N PRO A 9 -11.56 -20.30 -1.26
CA PRO A 9 -11.90 -18.97 -1.77
C PRO A 9 -11.07 -18.49 -2.97
N PHE A 10 -10.21 -19.34 -3.53
CA PHE A 10 -9.30 -19.07 -4.64
C PHE A 10 -9.84 -19.52 -5.99
N LEU A 11 -10.75 -20.50 -6.02
CA LEU A 11 -11.21 -21.13 -7.26
C LEU A 11 -12.72 -21.27 -7.22
N THR A 12 -13.41 -20.16 -7.50
CA THR A 12 -14.82 -20.28 -7.84
C THR A 12 -14.95 -21.14 -9.11
N PRO A 13 -16.08 -21.84 -9.34
CA PRO A 13 -16.28 -22.62 -10.56
C PRO A 13 -16.11 -21.82 -11.87
N ARG A 14 -16.09 -20.48 -11.78
CA ARG A 14 -15.92 -19.55 -12.90
C ARG A 14 -14.48 -19.03 -13.07
N THR A 15 -13.58 -19.39 -12.16
CA THR A 15 -12.19 -18.93 -12.15
C THR A 15 -11.33 -19.90 -12.96
N ARG A 16 -10.69 -19.39 -14.02
CA ARG A 16 -9.75 -20.15 -14.84
C ARG A 16 -8.32 -19.71 -14.54
N THR A 17 -7.43 -20.66 -14.26
CA THR A 17 -6.00 -20.37 -14.18
C THR A 17 -5.43 -20.18 -15.59
N GLU A 18 -4.86 -19.01 -15.86
CA GLU A 18 -4.19 -18.70 -17.14
C GLU A 18 -2.70 -19.07 -17.11
N ALA A 19 -2.03 -18.88 -15.97
CA ALA A 19 -0.63 -19.25 -15.78
C ALA A 19 -0.33 -19.53 -14.31
N VAL A 20 0.69 -20.38 -14.06
CA VAL A 20 1.23 -20.64 -12.73
C VAL A 20 2.74 -20.51 -12.78
N TYR A 21 3.28 -19.85 -11.76
CA TYR A 21 4.72 -19.76 -11.53
C TYR A 21 5.05 -20.35 -10.17
N HIS A 22 6.24 -20.92 -10.05
CA HIS A 22 6.70 -21.51 -8.80
C HIS A 22 8.18 -21.19 -8.58
N SER A 23 8.56 -20.99 -7.32
CA SER A 23 9.95 -20.87 -6.91
C SER A 23 10.73 -22.14 -7.25
N ARG A 24 11.85 -22.04 -7.95
CA ARG A 24 12.70 -23.18 -8.31
C ARG A 24 13.19 -23.96 -7.08
N ARG A 25 13.47 -23.24 -5.99
CA ARG A 25 13.95 -23.79 -4.72
C ARG A 25 13.26 -23.08 -3.56
N PRO A 26 13.10 -23.75 -2.41
CA PRO A 26 12.69 -23.09 -1.20
C PRO A 26 13.68 -21.97 -0.83
N GLN A 27 13.20 -20.85 -0.31
CA GLN A 27 14.03 -19.75 0.18
C GLN A 27 13.67 -19.41 1.62
N GLN A 28 14.69 -19.06 2.40
CA GLN A 28 14.47 -18.52 3.74
C GLN A 28 14.20 -17.02 3.60
N VAL A 29 12.98 -16.60 3.91
CA VAL A 29 12.58 -15.20 3.78
C VAL A 29 12.57 -14.55 5.16
N ALA A 30 13.32 -13.46 5.30
CA ALA A 30 13.24 -12.60 6.48
C ALA A 30 12.00 -11.70 6.37
N LEU A 31 10.83 -12.28 6.61
CA LEU A 31 9.58 -11.55 6.72
C LEU A 31 9.22 -11.41 8.20
N ASP A 32 8.75 -10.24 8.60
CA ASP A 32 8.21 -10.05 9.95
C ASP A 32 7.07 -11.05 10.14
N ASP A 33 7.10 -11.77 11.27
CA ASP A 33 6.17 -12.84 11.63
C ASP A 33 6.26 -14.13 10.79
N PHE A 34 7.28 -14.29 9.93
CA PHE A 34 7.54 -15.57 9.27
C PHE A 34 8.47 -16.47 10.09
N PRO A 35 8.17 -17.77 10.16
CA PRO A 35 9.12 -18.73 10.68
C PRO A 35 10.37 -18.73 9.79
N SER A 36 11.55 -18.87 10.41
CA SER A 36 12.87 -18.87 9.75
C SER A 36 13.13 -20.11 8.87
N HIS A 37 12.09 -20.71 8.33
CA HIS A 37 12.12 -21.97 7.62
C HIS A 37 12.11 -21.71 6.11
N PRO A 38 12.70 -22.62 5.31
CA PRO A 38 12.63 -22.51 3.87
C PRO A 38 11.16 -22.57 3.40
N CYS A 39 10.77 -21.61 2.58
CA CYS A 39 9.43 -21.45 2.05
C CYS A 39 9.43 -21.58 0.53
N HIS A 40 8.36 -22.13 -0.02
CA HIS A 40 8.05 -22.11 -1.44
C HIS A 40 7.13 -20.94 -1.77
N LEU A 41 7.25 -20.44 -3.00
CA LEU A 41 6.39 -19.40 -3.55
C LEU A 41 5.64 -19.96 -4.76
N VAL A 42 4.32 -19.72 -4.83
CA VAL A 42 3.52 -19.97 -6.03
C VAL A 42 2.77 -18.71 -6.40
N ILE A 43 2.82 -18.33 -7.67
CA ILE A 43 2.05 -17.21 -8.23
C ILE A 43 1.04 -17.78 -9.21
N HIS A 44 -0.24 -17.59 -8.90
CA HIS A 44 -1.36 -17.89 -9.77
C HIS A 44 -1.81 -16.64 -10.51
N VAL A 45 -1.89 -16.76 -11.82
CA VAL A 45 -2.60 -15.80 -12.67
C VAL A 45 -3.98 -16.38 -12.92
N LEU A 46 -5.00 -15.75 -12.35
CA LEU A 46 -6.38 -16.21 -12.43
C LEU A 46 -7.20 -15.25 -13.30
N ARG A 47 -8.19 -15.80 -13.99
CA ARG A 47 -9.17 -15.06 -14.76
C ARG A 47 -10.58 -15.47 -14.35
N THR A 48 -11.37 -14.48 -13.95
CA THR A 48 -12.77 -14.65 -13.57
C THR A 48 -13.63 -13.75 -14.47
N GLY A 49 -14.18 -14.31 -15.54
CA GLY A 49 -14.86 -13.55 -16.61
C GLY A 49 -13.90 -12.63 -17.38
N SER A 50 -14.15 -11.31 -17.31
CA SER A 50 -13.26 -10.29 -17.89
C SER A 50 -12.16 -9.82 -16.94
N ARG A 51 -12.20 -10.23 -15.66
CA ARG A 51 -11.25 -9.81 -14.64
C ARG A 51 -10.05 -10.74 -14.61
N ARG A 52 -8.87 -10.17 -14.42
CA ARG A 52 -7.63 -10.90 -14.14
C ARG A 52 -7.11 -10.49 -12.77
N GLU A 53 -6.61 -11.44 -12.03
CA GLU A 53 -6.04 -11.24 -10.70
C GLU A 53 -4.75 -12.05 -10.58
N ILE A 54 -3.80 -11.56 -9.80
CA ILE A 54 -2.60 -12.31 -9.43
C ILE A 54 -2.70 -12.65 -7.94
N VAL A 55 -2.64 -13.94 -7.65
CA VAL A 55 -2.64 -14.46 -6.28
C VAL A 55 -1.28 -15.07 -6.03
N THR A 56 -0.58 -14.60 -5.02
CA THR A 56 0.68 -15.19 -4.59
C THR A 56 0.48 -15.92 -3.27
N ALA A 57 0.90 -17.18 -3.20
CA ALA A 57 0.91 -17.96 -1.99
C ALA A 57 2.36 -18.29 -1.60
N ILE A 58 2.71 -18.04 -0.34
CA ILE A 58 3.94 -18.53 0.27
C ILE A 58 3.57 -19.64 1.24
N PHE A 59 4.28 -20.75 1.19
CA PHE A 59 4.06 -21.85 2.13
C PHE A 59 5.36 -22.51 2.56
N SER A 60 5.36 -23.11 3.76
CA SER A 60 6.43 -23.98 4.24
C SER A 60 5.83 -25.33 4.63
N ASP A 61 6.56 -26.41 4.33
CA ASP A 61 6.11 -27.76 4.65
C ASP A 61 6.31 -28.09 6.16
N ALA A 62 7.26 -27.44 6.85
CA ALA A 62 7.55 -27.62 8.27
C ALA A 62 8.17 -26.36 8.92
N PRO A 63 7.48 -25.68 9.87
CA PRO A 63 6.09 -25.91 10.27
C PRO A 63 5.14 -25.68 9.09
N SER A 64 4.02 -26.40 9.06
CA SER A 64 3.02 -26.22 8.01
C SER A 64 2.45 -24.80 8.11
N PHE A 65 2.83 -23.96 7.15
CA PHE A 65 2.48 -22.55 7.11
C PHE A 65 2.03 -22.20 5.71
N LEU A 66 0.98 -21.39 5.59
CA LEU A 66 0.45 -20.89 4.33
C LEU A 66 0.02 -19.44 4.52
N ARG A 67 0.57 -18.52 3.71
CA ARG A 67 0.15 -17.13 3.64
C ARG A 67 -0.16 -16.77 2.21
N ILE A 68 -1.26 -16.06 2.02
CA ILE A 68 -1.78 -15.74 0.69
C ILE A 68 -1.92 -14.24 0.56
N PHE A 69 -1.28 -13.73 -0.49
CA PHE A 69 -1.30 -12.34 -0.89
C PHE A 69 -2.12 -12.24 -2.16
N ARG A 70 -3.10 -11.34 -2.16
CA ARG A 70 -3.87 -11.01 -3.36
C ARG A 70 -3.41 -9.65 -3.84
N THR A 71 -3.05 -9.54 -5.11
CA THR A 71 -2.91 -8.20 -5.69
C THR A 71 -4.27 -7.51 -5.64
N PRO A 72 -4.35 -6.22 -5.27
CA PRO A 72 -5.62 -5.49 -5.25
C PRO A 72 -6.30 -5.60 -6.62
N GLU A 73 -7.63 -5.52 -6.61
CA GLU A 73 -8.41 -5.60 -7.84
C GLU A 73 -8.11 -4.37 -8.72
N VAL A 74 -7.19 -4.52 -9.68
CA VAL A 74 -6.87 -3.45 -10.61
C VAL A 74 -7.45 -3.79 -11.98
N ARG A 75 -8.29 -2.88 -12.49
CA ARG A 75 -8.95 -3.02 -13.80
C ARG A 75 -8.00 -2.57 -14.90
N PHE A 76 -7.09 -3.47 -15.29
CA PHE A 76 -6.08 -3.23 -16.31
C PHE A 76 -6.61 -3.27 -17.76
N LYS A 77 -6.05 -2.42 -18.65
CA LYS A 77 -6.03 -2.68 -20.10
C LYS A 77 -5.02 -3.80 -20.39
N THR A 78 -5.27 -4.67 -21.36
CA THR A 78 -4.51 -5.94 -21.59
C THR A 78 -2.98 -5.83 -21.63
N THR A 79 -2.42 -4.71 -22.10
CA THR A 79 -0.96 -4.43 -22.13
C THR A 79 -0.33 -4.27 -20.75
N SER A 80 -1.09 -3.79 -19.76
CA SER A 80 -0.59 -3.57 -18.39
C SER A 80 -0.54 -4.85 -17.53
N PHE A 81 -1.24 -5.93 -17.92
CA PHE A 81 -1.25 -7.14 -17.11
C PHE A 81 0.05 -7.96 -17.20
N GLN A 82 0.71 -7.95 -18.36
CA GLN A 82 2.04 -8.58 -18.49
C GLN A 82 3.09 -7.85 -17.65
N ALA A 83 3.02 -6.52 -17.61
CA ALA A 83 3.87 -5.68 -16.76
C ALA A 83 3.61 -5.97 -15.28
N LEU A 84 2.34 -5.99 -14.84
CA LEU A 84 1.98 -6.36 -13.46
C LEU A 84 2.56 -7.73 -13.08
N ARG A 85 2.40 -8.72 -13.96
CA ARG A 85 2.94 -10.07 -13.71
C ARG A 85 4.45 -10.04 -13.54
N GLN A 86 5.15 -9.27 -14.38
CA GLN A 86 6.59 -9.12 -14.26
C GLN A 86 6.98 -8.40 -12.97
N ALA A 87 6.23 -7.36 -12.57
CA ALA A 87 6.41 -6.63 -11.32
C ALA A 87 6.27 -7.56 -10.10
N VAL A 88 5.24 -8.43 -10.07
CA VAL A 88 5.07 -9.42 -9.00
C VAL A 88 6.26 -10.39 -8.95
N ILE A 89 6.73 -10.85 -10.11
CA ILE A 89 7.89 -11.75 -10.20
C ILE A 89 9.16 -11.04 -9.69
N SER A 90 9.40 -9.80 -10.13
CA SER A 90 10.55 -8.99 -9.73
C SER A 90 10.54 -8.71 -8.22
N PHE A 91 9.39 -8.31 -7.67
CA PHE A 91 9.21 -8.08 -6.23
C PHE A 91 9.63 -9.30 -5.41
N TRP A 92 9.16 -10.49 -5.76
CA TRP A 92 9.55 -11.71 -5.04
C TRP A 92 10.99 -12.13 -5.33
N GLY A 93 11.55 -11.75 -6.48
CA GLY A 93 12.96 -11.90 -6.79
C GLY A 93 13.89 -11.16 -5.82
N GLU A 94 13.48 -10.01 -5.30
CA GLU A 94 14.23 -9.26 -4.27
C GLU A 94 14.38 -10.05 -2.95
N PHE A 95 13.47 -10.98 -2.70
CA PHE A 95 13.52 -11.91 -1.56
C PHE A 95 14.30 -13.19 -1.87
N GLY A 96 15.02 -13.24 -3.00
CA GLY A 96 15.85 -14.37 -3.41
C GLY A 96 15.11 -15.51 -4.12
N PHE A 97 13.81 -15.35 -4.40
CA PHE A 97 13.06 -16.36 -5.14
C PHE A 97 13.43 -16.35 -6.63
N GLU A 98 13.96 -17.47 -7.12
CA GLU A 98 14.07 -17.73 -8.56
C GLU A 98 12.75 -18.30 -9.06
N ILE A 99 11.94 -17.49 -9.74
CA ILE A 99 10.56 -17.85 -10.11
C ILE A 99 10.50 -18.31 -11.56
N LEU A 100 9.96 -19.50 -11.79
CA LEU A 100 9.87 -20.11 -13.11
C LEU A 100 8.41 -20.41 -13.47
N PRO A 101 8.03 -20.25 -14.76
CA PRO A 101 6.72 -20.68 -15.22
C PRO A 101 6.62 -22.21 -15.18
N ILE A 102 5.51 -22.73 -14.67
CA ILE A 102 5.18 -24.15 -14.77
C ILE A 102 4.69 -24.41 -16.19
N LYS A 103 5.35 -25.33 -16.88
CA LYS A 103 4.96 -25.77 -18.24
C LYS A 103 4.19 -27.08 -18.12
N GLY A 104 3.02 -27.16 -18.75
CA GLY A 104 2.21 -28.39 -18.81
C GLY A 104 1.02 -28.38 -17.84
N ALA A 105 -0.12 -28.86 -18.32
CA ALA A 105 -1.38 -28.88 -17.56
C ALA A 105 -1.32 -29.78 -16.32
N ASP A 106 -0.59 -30.91 -16.40
CA ASP A 106 -0.45 -31.85 -15.30
C ASP A 106 0.29 -31.25 -14.11
N ASP A 107 1.35 -30.49 -14.36
CA ASP A 107 2.15 -29.88 -13.29
C ASP A 107 1.45 -28.68 -12.65
N VAL A 108 0.66 -27.94 -13.44
CA VAL A 108 -0.28 -26.93 -12.90
C VAL A 108 -1.28 -27.58 -11.97
N THR A 109 -1.90 -28.68 -12.40
CA THR A 109 -2.89 -29.43 -11.61
C THR A 109 -2.26 -29.99 -10.33
N LYS A 110 -1.04 -30.53 -10.39
CA LYS A 110 -0.31 -31.00 -9.20
C LYS A 110 -0.05 -29.86 -8.21
N CYS A 111 0.37 -28.68 -8.69
CA CYS A 111 0.63 -27.53 -7.82
C CYS A 111 -0.66 -27.01 -7.17
N GLN A 112 -1.76 -26.92 -7.94
CA GLN A 112 -3.08 -26.57 -7.41
C GLN A 112 -3.54 -27.56 -6.35
N ASN A 113 -3.41 -28.86 -6.62
CA ASN A 113 -3.76 -29.90 -5.65
C ASN A 113 -2.88 -29.86 -4.39
N LYS A 114 -1.59 -29.52 -4.51
CA LYS A 114 -0.71 -29.33 -3.35
C LYS A 114 -1.18 -28.14 -2.51
N LEU A 115 -1.48 -27.01 -3.13
CA LEU A 115 -2.02 -25.83 -2.44
C LEU A 115 -3.36 -26.12 -1.77
N LEU A 116 -4.26 -26.81 -2.47
CA LEU A 116 -5.56 -27.19 -1.92
C LEU A 116 -5.38 -28.09 -0.69
N LYS A 117 -4.51 -29.10 -0.75
CA LYS A 117 -4.19 -29.97 0.40
C LYS A 117 -3.56 -29.21 1.57
N LEU A 118 -2.66 -28.27 1.30
CA LEU A 118 -2.05 -27.43 2.34
C LEU A 118 -3.11 -26.55 3.01
N GLN A 119 -4.03 -26.01 2.21
CA GLN A 119 -5.14 -25.21 2.71
C GLN A 119 -6.13 -26.05 3.52
N GLU A 120 -6.51 -27.24 3.05
CA GLU A 120 -7.37 -28.19 3.78
C GLU A 120 -6.72 -28.61 5.10
N ARG A 121 -5.42 -28.92 5.09
CA ARG A 121 -4.67 -29.23 6.31
C ARG A 121 -4.66 -28.07 7.28
N TRP A 122 -4.49 -26.84 6.78
CA TRP A 122 -4.49 -25.64 7.61
C TRP A 122 -5.87 -25.32 8.19
N LEU A 123 -6.94 -25.41 7.38
CA LEU A 123 -8.32 -25.26 7.84
C LEU A 123 -8.74 -26.38 8.82
N GLY A 124 -8.17 -27.57 8.70
CA GLY A 124 -8.41 -28.68 9.63
C GLY A 124 -7.68 -28.56 10.96
N ASP A 125 -6.64 -27.72 11.05
CA ASP A 125 -5.79 -27.55 12.24
C ASP A 125 -6.22 -26.32 13.08
N GLU A 126 -7.47 -25.85 12.93
CA GLU A 126 -8.11 -24.71 13.63
C GLU A 126 -8.30 -24.93 15.16
N THR A 127 -7.28 -25.44 15.83
CA THR A 127 -7.15 -25.32 17.29
C THR A 127 -6.13 -24.28 17.74
N GLY A 128 -5.45 -23.53 16.85
CA GLY A 128 -4.36 -22.67 17.31
C GLY A 128 -3.93 -21.40 16.56
N GLY A 129 -4.52 -20.98 15.43
CA GLY A 129 -3.98 -19.81 14.72
C GLY A 129 -5.02 -19.02 13.92
N ALA A 130 -5.41 -17.86 14.43
CA ALA A 130 -6.34 -16.95 13.77
C ALA A 130 -5.81 -16.43 12.42
N THR A 131 -6.67 -16.42 11.40
CA THR A 131 -6.50 -15.64 10.18
C THR A 131 -6.49 -14.15 10.54
N GLN A 132 -5.31 -13.53 10.61
CA GLN A 132 -5.24 -12.07 10.70
C GLN A 132 -5.55 -11.48 9.31
N GLU A 133 -6.80 -11.15 9.05
CA GLU A 133 -7.23 -10.22 7.99
C GLU A 133 -6.90 -8.75 8.34
N GLY A 134 -5.78 -8.50 9.01
CA GLY A 134 -5.20 -7.16 9.14
C GLY A 134 -4.41 -6.82 7.90
N SER A 135 -4.30 -5.54 7.52
CA SER A 135 -3.44 -5.11 6.42
C SER A 135 -1.98 -5.45 6.73
N ASP A 136 -1.56 -6.65 6.32
CA ASP A 136 -0.20 -7.14 6.49
C ASP A 136 0.76 -6.13 5.83
N PRO A 137 1.81 -5.66 6.54
CA PRO A 137 2.86 -4.82 5.97
C PRO A 137 3.41 -5.34 4.63
N LEU A 138 3.43 -6.66 4.43
CA LEU A 138 3.83 -7.26 3.16
C LEU A 138 2.82 -7.08 2.04
N SER A 139 1.53 -7.22 2.33
CA SER A 139 0.48 -6.89 1.36
C SER A 139 0.59 -5.42 0.96
N LEU A 140 0.80 -4.51 1.92
CA LEU A 140 1.04 -3.09 1.66
C LEU A 140 2.32 -2.83 0.85
N ARG A 141 3.41 -3.56 1.11
CA ARG A 141 4.67 -3.45 0.35
C ARG A 141 4.54 -4.00 -1.07
N LEU A 142 3.87 -5.14 -1.23
CA LEU A 142 3.56 -5.71 -2.54
C LEU A 142 2.66 -4.74 -3.31
N GLU A 143 1.60 -4.21 -2.69
CA GLU A 143 0.75 -3.18 -3.29
C GLU A 143 1.56 -1.95 -3.73
N GLN A 144 2.48 -1.47 -2.89
CA GLN A 144 3.35 -0.34 -3.22
C GLN A 144 4.29 -0.64 -4.38
N ALA A 145 5.00 -1.77 -4.35
CA ALA A 145 5.93 -2.18 -5.40
C ALA A 145 5.23 -2.35 -6.75
N LEU A 146 4.04 -2.95 -6.75
CA LEU A 146 3.24 -3.13 -7.95
C LEU A 146 2.67 -1.83 -8.51
N THR A 147 2.56 -0.79 -7.68
CA THR A 147 2.05 0.51 -8.13
C THR A 147 3.14 1.35 -8.79
N VAL A 148 4.42 1.22 -8.38
CA VAL A 148 5.54 1.98 -8.96
C VAL A 148 5.77 1.64 -10.45
N GLU A 149 5.52 0.39 -10.86
CA GLU A 149 5.76 -0.06 -12.25
C GLU A 149 4.57 0.15 -13.21
N LEU A 150 3.40 0.58 -12.72
CA LEU A 150 2.15 0.57 -13.49
C LEU A 150 1.48 1.92 -13.66
N VAL A 151 2.10 3.01 -13.18
CA VAL A 151 1.66 4.36 -13.53
C VAL A 151 1.86 4.53 -15.04
N GLU A 152 0.77 4.35 -15.81
CA GLU A 152 0.70 4.94 -17.15
C GLU A 152 1.09 6.41 -16.95
N GLU A 153 2.18 6.84 -17.60
CA GLU A 153 2.56 8.24 -17.70
C GLU A 153 1.38 8.98 -18.34
N ASP A 154 0.41 9.38 -17.51
CA ASP A 154 -0.51 10.44 -17.85
C ASP A 154 0.41 11.58 -18.26
N ASN A 155 0.36 11.89 -19.55
CA ASN A 155 1.25 12.75 -20.30
C ASN A 155 1.01 14.23 -19.91
N ASP A 156 0.99 14.50 -18.60
CA ASP A 156 0.84 15.81 -18.00
C ASP A 156 2.26 16.32 -17.78
N ASN A 157 2.83 16.96 -18.81
CA ASN A 157 4.04 17.79 -18.78
C ASN A 157 3.88 19.03 -17.86
N VAL A 158 3.08 18.88 -16.82
CA VAL A 158 2.57 19.88 -15.87
C VAL A 158 3.43 19.74 -14.63
N SER A 159 4.06 20.83 -14.22
CA SER A 159 4.99 20.78 -13.09
C SER A 159 4.29 20.26 -11.83
N PRO A 160 4.99 19.58 -10.91
CA PRO A 160 4.39 19.11 -9.66
C PRO A 160 3.64 20.21 -8.91
N ALA A 161 4.15 21.45 -8.92
CA ALA A 161 3.51 22.61 -8.28
C ALA A 161 2.15 22.97 -8.90
N GLU A 162 1.99 22.82 -10.22
CA GLU A 162 0.75 23.10 -10.92
C GLU A 162 -0.35 22.07 -10.64
N GLN A 163 -0.02 20.94 -10.02
CA GLN A 163 -0.98 19.90 -9.67
C GLN A 163 -1.61 20.11 -8.29
N PHE A 164 -1.14 21.08 -7.51
CA PHE A 164 -1.66 21.40 -6.18
C PHE A 164 -2.29 22.79 -6.15
N VAL A 165 -3.35 22.94 -5.36
CA VAL A 165 -4.04 24.20 -5.09
C VAL A 165 -4.10 24.44 -3.60
N ILE A 166 -3.91 25.69 -3.20
CA ILE A 166 -4.04 26.08 -1.80
C ILE A 166 -5.53 26.11 -1.39
N ASP A 167 -5.82 25.59 -0.22
CA ASP A 167 -7.13 25.69 0.45
C ASP A 167 -7.03 26.80 1.52
N PRO A 168 -7.42 28.05 1.19
CA PRO A 168 -7.24 29.19 2.10
C PRO A 168 -8.13 29.12 3.34
N ALA A 169 -9.21 28.34 3.29
CA ALA A 169 -10.11 28.17 4.43
C ALA A 169 -9.52 27.22 5.49
N ARG A 170 -8.53 26.40 5.10
CA ARG A 170 -7.99 25.34 5.94
C ARG A 170 -6.71 25.78 6.64
N LYS A 171 -6.81 25.92 7.96
CA LYS A 171 -5.67 26.25 8.84
C LYS A 171 -4.93 25.01 9.37
N TYR A 172 -5.63 23.88 9.46
CA TYR A 172 -5.11 22.62 9.99
C TYR A 172 -5.67 21.44 9.19
N ILE A 173 -4.94 20.33 9.21
CA ILE A 173 -5.42 19.06 8.71
C ILE A 173 -6.02 18.29 9.90
N THR A 174 -7.33 18.09 9.83
CA THR A 174 -8.10 17.45 10.89
C THR A 174 -8.14 15.95 10.72
N TYR A 175 -7.99 15.22 11.81
CA TYR A 175 -8.12 13.75 11.85
C TYR A 175 -9.01 13.33 13.02
N ALA A 176 -9.80 12.27 12.85
CA ALA A 176 -10.72 11.78 13.87
C ALA A 176 -10.05 10.77 14.80
N ASP A 177 -9.35 9.79 14.22
CA ASP A 177 -8.55 8.80 14.96
C ASP A 177 -7.08 8.87 14.52
N PRO A 178 -6.09 8.83 15.43
CA PRO A 178 -4.67 8.68 15.06
C PRO A 178 -4.39 7.58 14.02
N ILE A 179 -5.16 6.48 14.02
CA ILE A 179 -5.00 5.38 13.08
C ILE A 179 -5.39 5.74 11.64
N ASP A 180 -6.21 6.78 11.47
CA ASP A 180 -6.64 7.25 10.15
C ASP A 180 -5.49 7.88 9.35
N LEU A 181 -4.45 8.37 10.03
CA LEU A 181 -3.27 8.92 9.36
C LEU A 181 -2.48 7.77 8.73
N LEU A 182 -2.46 7.66 7.40
CA LEU A 182 -1.82 6.55 6.70
C LEU A 182 -0.31 6.76 6.57
N ARG A 183 0.10 7.98 6.22
CA ARG A 183 1.49 8.37 6.03
C ARG A 183 1.70 9.83 6.42
N LEU A 184 2.89 10.13 6.91
CA LEU A 184 3.32 11.49 7.23
C LEU A 184 4.80 11.63 6.90
N HIS A 185 5.13 12.64 6.11
CA HIS A 185 6.49 13.09 5.89
C HIS A 185 6.63 14.53 6.39
N TYR A 186 7.83 14.87 6.83
CA TYR A 186 8.17 16.21 7.30
C TYR A 186 9.56 16.60 6.82
N SER A 187 9.81 17.89 6.71
CA SER A 187 11.15 18.39 6.42
C SER A 187 11.97 18.53 7.70
N HIS A 188 13.19 17.98 7.68
CA HIS A 188 14.20 18.31 8.70
C HIS A 188 14.80 19.69 8.45
N SER A 189 14.89 20.07 7.17
CA SER A 189 15.36 21.40 6.78
C SER A 189 14.28 22.45 6.97
N VAL A 190 14.75 23.66 7.30
CA VAL A 190 13.97 24.89 7.22
C VAL A 190 14.38 25.60 5.93
N VAL A 191 13.40 26.02 5.13
CA VAL A 191 13.65 26.70 3.86
C VAL A 191 13.01 28.08 3.89
N THR A 192 13.74 29.09 3.43
CA THR A 192 13.21 30.45 3.31
C THR A 192 12.49 30.61 1.99
N LEU A 193 11.16 30.72 2.04
CA LEU A 193 10.30 30.87 0.88
C LEU A 193 9.58 32.21 0.91
N ASN A 194 9.11 32.63 -0.26
CA ASN A 194 8.09 33.67 -0.37
C ASN A 194 6.74 33.05 -0.73
N PRO A 195 6.00 32.50 0.25
CA PRO A 195 4.72 31.87 -0.01
C PRO A 195 3.65 32.91 -0.37
N GLN A 196 2.91 32.65 -1.45
CA GLN A 196 1.82 33.50 -1.95
C GLN A 196 2.25 34.94 -2.33
N GLY A 197 3.53 35.17 -2.61
CA GLY A 197 4.04 36.49 -2.99
C GLY A 197 4.11 37.52 -1.84
N GLY A 198 4.03 37.08 -0.58
CA GLY A 198 4.27 37.91 0.60
C GLY A 198 5.74 38.23 0.89
N GLU A 199 6.10 38.31 2.17
CA GLU A 199 7.51 38.46 2.59
C GLU A 199 8.20 37.09 2.65
N LYS A 200 9.53 37.08 2.42
CA LYS A 200 10.35 35.90 2.63
C LYS A 200 10.30 35.50 4.11
N GLN A 201 10.05 34.22 4.37
CA GLN A 201 10.06 33.68 5.72
C GLN A 201 10.45 32.21 5.75
N GLU A 202 10.97 31.80 6.90
CA GLU A 202 11.35 30.43 7.18
C GLU A 202 10.11 29.52 7.28
N CYS A 203 10.18 28.40 6.58
CA CYS A 203 9.09 27.44 6.46
C CYS A 203 9.58 26.04 6.80
N ARG A 204 8.67 25.20 7.32
CA ARG A 204 8.80 23.73 7.34
C ARG A 204 7.74 23.10 6.45
N ALA A 205 8.07 21.99 5.81
CA ALA A 205 7.15 21.27 4.94
C ALA A 205 6.64 19.98 5.58
N PHE A 206 5.43 19.60 5.20
CA PHE A 206 4.79 18.36 5.58
C PHE A 206 4.01 17.80 4.40
N VAL A 207 3.99 16.47 4.25
CA VAL A 207 3.08 15.76 3.34
C VAL A 207 2.39 14.69 4.14
N CYS A 208 1.06 14.64 4.12
CA CYS A 208 0.34 13.61 4.85
C CYS A 208 -0.82 13.03 4.06
N ALA A 209 -1.04 11.74 4.28
CA ALA A 209 -2.18 11.01 3.77
C ALA A 209 -3.01 10.52 4.95
N LEU A 210 -4.33 10.71 4.90
CA LEU A 210 -5.23 10.16 5.91
C LEU A 210 -6.53 9.62 5.30
N ARG A 211 -7.15 8.70 6.01
CA ARG A 211 -8.48 8.17 5.69
C ARG A 211 -9.52 9.05 6.36
N GLN A 212 -10.42 9.62 5.57
CA GLN A 212 -11.53 10.43 6.07
C GLN A 212 -12.81 10.01 5.38
N GLN A 213 -13.82 9.59 6.15
CA GLN A 213 -15.11 9.11 5.63
C GLN A 213 -14.93 8.01 4.57
N GLY A 214 -14.03 7.06 4.84
CA GLY A 214 -13.73 5.95 3.92
C GLY A 214 -12.94 6.32 2.66
N LYS A 215 -12.56 7.59 2.47
CA LYS A 215 -11.77 8.06 1.33
C LYS A 215 -10.38 8.45 1.77
N VAL A 216 -9.38 8.14 0.95
CA VAL A 216 -8.01 8.62 1.18
C VAL A 216 -7.92 10.08 0.73
N ARG A 217 -7.39 10.94 1.62
CA ARG A 217 -7.12 12.35 1.37
C ARG A 217 -5.63 12.58 1.46
N LEU A 218 -5.11 13.38 0.54
CA LEU A 218 -3.70 13.76 0.47
C LEU A 218 -3.59 15.26 0.68
N TYR A 219 -2.63 15.66 1.52
CA TYR A 219 -2.33 17.05 1.80
C TYR A 219 -0.83 17.29 1.71
N ALA A 220 -0.47 18.41 1.11
CA ALA A 220 0.85 19.03 1.20
C ALA A 220 0.70 20.28 2.06
N ALA A 221 1.63 20.59 2.94
CA ALA A 221 1.51 21.73 3.84
C ALA A 221 2.84 22.43 4.08
N LEU A 222 2.77 23.76 4.18
CA LEU A 222 3.88 24.59 4.65
C LEU A 222 3.48 25.20 5.99
N TYR A 223 4.33 25.05 7.01
CA TYR A 223 4.21 25.76 8.27
C TYR A 223 5.15 26.96 8.28
N LEU A 224 4.56 28.15 8.35
CA LEU A 224 5.23 29.43 8.35
C LEU A 224 5.70 29.74 9.77
N LEU A 225 7.01 29.72 10.01
CA LEU A 225 7.57 29.79 11.36
C LEU A 225 7.35 31.14 12.02
N ARG A 226 7.46 32.23 11.24
CA ARG A 226 7.26 33.61 11.72
C ARG A 226 5.78 33.87 12.05
N ASP A 227 4.88 33.51 11.13
CA ASP A 227 3.44 33.76 11.27
C ASP A 227 2.72 32.72 12.16
N GLN A 228 3.39 31.62 12.50
CA GLN A 228 2.84 30.45 13.21
C GLN A 228 1.53 29.93 12.59
N ARG A 229 1.46 29.92 11.25
CA ARG A 229 0.28 29.46 10.50
C ARG A 229 0.66 28.45 9.43
N SER A 230 -0.30 27.62 9.04
CA SER A 230 -0.12 26.65 7.97
C SER A 230 -0.78 27.10 6.67
N LEU A 231 -0.14 26.81 5.55
CA LEU A 231 -0.71 26.85 4.22
C LEU A 231 -0.93 25.41 3.77
N ILE A 232 -2.19 25.04 3.52
CA ILE A 232 -2.55 23.66 3.17
C ILE A 232 -2.87 23.59 1.69
N TYR A 233 -2.23 22.66 1.01
CA TYR A 233 -2.35 22.39 -0.41
C TYR A 233 -3.05 21.04 -0.64
N LEU A 234 -3.94 21.02 -1.61
CA LEU A 234 -4.70 19.85 -2.04
C LEU A 234 -4.35 19.52 -3.49
N PRO A 235 -4.31 18.23 -3.87
CA PRO A 235 -4.20 17.87 -5.28
C PRO A 235 -5.45 18.36 -6.02
N LYS A 236 -5.27 18.99 -7.19
CA LYS A 236 -6.38 19.43 -8.08
C LYS A 236 -7.32 18.28 -8.43
N ARG A 237 -6.76 17.09 -8.61
CA ARG A 237 -7.47 15.83 -8.83
C ARG A 237 -7.23 14.91 -7.62
N PRO A 238 -8.17 14.83 -6.66
CA PRO A 238 -8.06 13.94 -5.51
C PRO A 238 -7.90 12.48 -5.96
N PRO A 239 -7.16 11.66 -5.20
CA PRO A 239 -7.04 10.24 -5.51
C PRO A 239 -8.39 9.53 -5.36
N THR A 240 -8.69 8.64 -6.29
CA THR A 240 -9.96 7.88 -6.33
C THR A 240 -9.78 6.41 -5.95
N ASN A 241 -8.55 5.92 -6.04
CA ASN A 241 -8.14 4.55 -5.72
C ASN A 241 -6.69 4.56 -5.20
N MET A 242 -6.15 3.39 -4.83
CA MET A 242 -4.80 3.27 -4.28
C MET A 242 -3.70 3.64 -5.28
N GLU A 243 -3.88 3.29 -6.55
CA GLU A 243 -2.93 3.59 -7.63
C GLU A 243 -2.76 5.10 -7.83
N THR A 244 -3.87 5.80 -8.03
CA THR A 244 -3.89 7.27 -8.13
C THR A 244 -3.44 7.93 -6.83
N PHE A 245 -3.63 7.28 -5.68
CA PHE A 245 -3.10 7.77 -4.41
C PHE A 245 -1.58 7.79 -4.41
N LEU A 246 -0.91 6.69 -4.74
CA LEU A 246 0.55 6.62 -4.69
C LEU A 246 1.20 7.56 -5.70
N ALA A 247 0.70 7.63 -6.94
CA ALA A 247 1.20 8.57 -7.94
C ALA A 247 1.08 10.03 -7.48
N ARG A 248 -0.07 10.42 -6.89
CA ARG A 248 -0.26 11.77 -6.34
C ARG A 248 0.57 12.02 -5.09
N TYR A 249 0.80 10.99 -4.28
CA TYR A 249 1.64 11.06 -3.09
C TYR A 249 3.10 11.37 -3.47
N GLU A 250 3.66 10.66 -4.45
CA GLU A 250 4.99 10.93 -4.99
C GLU A 250 5.08 12.32 -5.61
N THR A 251 4.03 12.75 -6.31
CA THR A 251 3.94 14.12 -6.86
C THR A 251 3.99 15.16 -5.74
N ALA A 252 3.34 14.92 -4.60
CA ALA A 252 3.39 15.82 -3.44
C ALA A 252 4.81 15.91 -2.85
N LEU A 253 5.54 14.80 -2.79
CA LEU A 253 6.93 14.78 -2.35
C LEU A 253 7.85 15.53 -3.33
N LYS A 254 7.71 15.27 -4.63
CA LYS A 254 8.43 16.02 -5.68
C LYS A 254 8.12 17.52 -5.65
N PHE A 255 6.88 17.89 -5.36
CA PHE A 255 6.50 19.28 -5.17
C PHE A 255 7.30 19.93 -4.02
N MET A 256 7.44 19.25 -2.89
CA MET A 256 8.25 19.74 -1.76
C MET A 256 9.75 19.82 -2.09
N ASP A 257 10.26 18.82 -2.81
CA ASP A 257 11.65 18.79 -3.27
C ASP A 257 11.99 19.96 -4.21
N VAL A 258 11.10 20.27 -5.16
CA VAL A 258 11.21 21.46 -6.03
C VAL A 258 11.20 22.76 -5.22
N CYS A 259 10.50 22.79 -4.08
CA CYS A 259 10.56 23.91 -3.14
C CYS A 259 11.83 23.94 -2.27
N GLY A 260 12.73 22.98 -2.41
CA GLY A 260 14.02 22.89 -1.70
C GLY A 260 13.95 22.14 -0.36
N PHE A 261 12.86 21.44 -0.08
CA PHE A 261 12.74 20.65 1.16
C PHE A 261 13.25 19.23 0.96
N VAL A 262 14.03 18.76 1.93
CA VAL A 262 14.37 17.33 2.05
C VAL A 262 13.37 16.71 3.01
N MET A 263 12.58 15.76 2.50
CA MET A 263 11.47 15.14 3.21
C MET A 263 11.84 13.77 3.75
N ASP A 264 11.49 13.51 5.01
CA ASP A 264 11.66 12.20 5.64
C ASP A 264 10.32 11.65 6.15
N GLU A 265 10.18 10.33 6.08
CA GLU A 265 9.00 9.64 6.59
C GLU A 265 9.03 9.60 8.12
N LEU A 266 7.97 10.11 8.75
CA LEU A 266 7.74 9.93 10.17
C LEU A 266 7.13 8.55 10.40
N ARG A 267 7.92 7.63 10.95
CA ARG A 267 7.45 6.29 11.31
C ARG A 267 6.38 6.36 12.39
N LEU A 268 5.14 6.10 12.02
CA LEU A 268 4.00 6.13 12.93
C LEU A 268 3.93 4.83 13.73
N SER A 269 3.93 4.91 15.07
CA SER A 269 3.79 3.73 15.94
C SER A 269 2.46 3.00 15.71
N ARG A 270 2.48 1.67 15.90
CA ARG A 270 1.27 0.83 15.93
C ARG A 270 0.51 0.98 17.24
N ASP A 271 1.18 1.38 18.33
CA ASP A 271 0.52 1.67 19.60
C ASP A 271 -0.27 2.98 19.47
N PRO A 272 -1.61 2.97 19.67
CA PRO A 272 -2.44 4.16 19.55
C PRO A 272 -2.03 5.31 20.48
N ARG A 273 -1.51 5.02 21.68
CA ARG A 273 -1.09 6.02 22.66
C ARG A 273 0.20 6.70 22.23
N GLU A 274 1.20 5.91 21.85
CA GLU A 274 2.47 6.44 21.32
C GLU A 274 2.22 7.24 20.05
N ARG A 275 1.40 6.71 19.14
CA ARG A 275 1.00 7.38 17.91
C ARG A 275 0.31 8.71 18.22
N SER A 276 -0.67 8.72 19.12
CA SER A 276 -1.34 9.96 19.54
C SER A 276 -0.36 10.98 20.12
N ASN A 277 0.58 10.56 20.96
CA ASN A 277 1.60 11.44 21.53
C ASN A 277 2.55 12.00 20.47
N LEU A 278 2.95 11.19 19.49
CA LEU A 278 3.77 11.62 18.36
C LEU A 278 3.01 12.63 17.48
N LEU A 279 1.73 12.41 17.20
CA LEU A 279 0.93 13.32 16.37
C LEU A 279 0.62 14.66 17.04
N LYS A 280 0.57 14.73 18.37
CA LYS A 280 0.42 16.01 19.11
C LYS A 280 1.52 17.01 18.82
N ASN A 281 2.72 16.52 18.44
CA ASN A 281 3.87 17.37 18.14
C ASN A 281 3.89 17.86 16.68
N VAL A 282 2.95 17.42 15.84
CA VAL A 282 2.89 17.77 14.42
C VAL A 282 1.99 18.99 14.26
N VAL A 283 2.60 20.18 14.12
CA VAL A 283 1.93 21.49 14.15
C VAL A 283 0.81 21.71 13.12
N ILE A 284 0.85 20.98 12.00
CA ILE A 284 -0.17 21.06 10.94
C ILE A 284 -1.41 20.20 11.23
N LEU A 285 -1.35 19.29 12.20
CA LEU A 285 -2.41 18.34 12.49
C LEU A 285 -3.25 18.81 13.68
N LYS A 286 -4.57 18.55 13.62
CA LYS A 286 -5.48 18.82 14.74
C LYS A 286 -6.45 17.66 14.94
N HIS A 287 -6.47 17.10 16.14
CA HIS A 287 -7.43 16.06 16.50
C HIS A 287 -8.85 16.65 16.56
N GLN A 288 -9.76 16.12 15.76
CA GLN A 288 -11.17 16.47 15.80
C GLN A 288 -11.79 15.75 17.00
N ARG A 289 -12.14 16.48 18.06
CA ARG A 289 -12.97 15.88 19.12
C ARG A 289 -14.31 15.50 18.51
N PRO A 290 -14.84 14.30 18.78
CA PRO A 290 -16.20 13.98 18.38
C PRO A 290 -17.13 15.03 18.99
N GLU A 291 -17.91 15.69 18.14
CA GLU A 291 -19.00 16.54 18.61
C GLU A 291 -19.99 15.61 19.28
N VAL A 292 -20.04 15.67 20.61
CA VAL A 292 -21.07 14.98 21.39
C VAL A 292 -22.37 15.71 21.06
N ASN A 293 -23.15 15.16 20.12
CA ASN A 293 -24.53 15.58 19.93
C ASN A 293 -25.28 15.20 21.21
N VAL A 294 -25.48 16.19 22.09
CA VAL A 294 -26.34 16.12 23.29
C VAL A 294 -27.78 16.35 22.86
#